data_AF-A0A1F7W2G0-F1
#
_entry.id   AF-A0A1F7W2G0-F1
#
_cell.length_a   1.000
_cell.length_b   1.000
_cell.length_c   1.000
_cell.angle_alpha   90.00
_cell.angle_beta   90.00
_cell.angle_gamma   90.00
#
_symmetry.space_group_name_H-M   'P 1'
#
loop_
_entity.id
_entity.type
_entity.pdbx_description
1 polymer ?
#
loop_
_entity_poly.entity_id
_entity_poly.type
_entity_poly.pdbx_seq_one_letter_code
_entity_poly.pdbx_strand_id
1 'polypeptide(L)'
;MNKEVVLDIETQNTFQEVGGYDTSLLKISVIGCYFYETDTYESFEEHELAKLWPRLEHADRIIGYNTVGFDLPVMNNYYGGNFLTFPGLDILAEIHKSLGFRLKLDDVAAATVGTRKSGHGLQAVEWWKQGEIQKIKDYCLQDVKVTKDVYEYGLKYGALAYEDRLGGRKAIPIDFAPKVQEKVAINLTMGF
;
A
#
# COMPACT_ATOMS: atom_id res chain seq x y z
N MET A 1 8.59 -9.35 -18.62
CA MET A 1 9.05 -8.69 -17.38
C MET A 1 7.86 -8.58 -16.46
N ASN A 2 8.03 -8.86 -15.17
CA ASN A 2 6.99 -8.66 -14.16
C ASN A 2 6.78 -7.15 -13.98
N LYS A 3 5.54 -6.66 -14.13
CA LYS A 3 5.18 -5.25 -13.94
C LYS A 3 4.30 -5.03 -12.71
N GLU A 4 4.40 -5.91 -11.72
CA GLU A 4 3.82 -5.67 -10.40
C GLU A 4 4.42 -4.42 -9.75
N VAL A 5 3.60 -3.74 -8.96
CA VAL A 5 3.99 -2.57 -8.17
C VAL A 5 3.56 -2.78 -6.74
N VAL A 6 4.46 -2.57 -5.79
CA VAL A 6 4.12 -2.47 -4.37
C VAL A 6 4.04 -1.00 -4.00
N LEU A 7 2.98 -0.57 -3.31
CA LEU A 7 2.85 0.82 -2.88
C LEU A 7 2.29 0.95 -1.47
N ASP A 8 2.53 2.14 -0.91
CA ASP A 8 1.98 2.66 0.33
C ASP A 8 1.85 4.18 0.20
N ILE A 9 0.94 4.80 0.96
CA ILE A 9 0.76 6.26 0.97
C ILE A 9 0.87 6.86 2.36
N GLU A 10 1.33 8.11 2.40
CA GLU A 10 1.24 8.98 3.57
C GLU A 10 0.33 10.17 3.28
N THR A 11 -0.35 10.67 4.31
CA THR A 11 -1.28 11.80 4.19
C THR A 11 -0.75 13.08 4.84
N GLN A 12 -1.28 14.21 4.42
CA GLN A 12 -0.99 15.54 4.98
C GLN A 12 -1.78 15.83 6.26
N ASN A 13 -2.88 15.11 6.43
CA ASN A 13 -3.88 15.30 7.47
C ASN A 13 -4.46 13.96 7.93
N THR A 14 -5.06 13.95 9.11
CA THR A 14 -5.70 12.79 9.73
C THR A 14 -7.22 12.87 9.65
N PHE A 15 -7.91 11.73 9.81
CA PHE A 15 -9.37 11.68 9.96
C PHE A 15 -9.89 12.56 11.12
N GLN A 16 -9.10 12.69 12.19
CA GLN A 16 -9.48 13.54 13.33
C GLN A 16 -9.52 15.02 12.94
N GLU A 17 -8.58 15.46 12.12
CA GLU A 17 -8.50 16.86 11.66
C GLU A 17 -9.60 17.23 10.66
N VAL A 18 -10.07 16.27 9.87
CA VAL A 18 -11.17 16.47 8.91
C VAL A 18 -12.55 16.18 9.50
N GLY A 19 -12.62 15.78 10.77
CA GLY A 19 -13.87 15.62 11.52
C GLY A 19 -14.64 14.32 11.24
N GLY A 20 -14.02 13.30 10.62
CA GLY A 20 -14.70 12.04 10.34
C GLY A 20 -13.89 11.06 9.50
N TYR A 21 -14.37 9.82 9.41
CA TYR A 21 -13.81 8.80 8.54
C TYR A 21 -14.33 9.00 7.11
N ASP A 22 -13.69 9.90 6.38
CA ASP A 22 -13.98 10.20 4.98
C ASP A 22 -12.65 10.37 4.22
N THR A 23 -12.33 9.41 3.34
CA THR A 23 -11.09 9.41 2.56
C THR A 23 -11.05 10.54 1.52
N SER A 24 -12.20 11.10 1.12
CA SER A 24 -12.27 12.21 0.17
C SER A 24 -11.72 13.53 0.74
N LEU A 25 -11.61 13.62 2.07
CA LEU A 25 -11.08 14.79 2.77
C LEU A 25 -9.58 14.69 3.03
N LEU A 26 -8.96 13.54 2.78
CA LEU A 26 -7.53 13.35 2.97
C LEU A 26 -6.74 13.79 1.74
N LYS A 27 -5.56 14.36 2.01
CA LYS A 27 -4.58 14.76 0.98
C LYS A 27 -3.32 13.92 1.09
N ILE A 28 -2.73 13.57 -0.04
CA ILE A 28 -1.51 12.78 -0.09
C ILE A 28 -0.30 13.67 0.15
N SER A 29 0.60 13.28 1.05
CA SER A 29 1.92 13.91 1.19
C SER A 29 2.92 13.21 0.28
N VAL A 30 3.03 11.89 0.39
CA VAL A 30 3.96 11.04 -0.39
C VAL A 30 3.29 9.73 -0.76
N ILE A 31 3.57 9.23 -1.97
CA ILE A 31 3.37 7.83 -2.34
C ILE A 31 4.73 7.17 -2.51
N GLY A 32 4.96 6.07 -1.79
CA GLY A 32 6.11 5.20 -1.97
C GLY A 32 5.75 4.07 -2.93
N CYS A 33 6.68 3.71 -3.81
CA CYS A 33 6.50 2.62 -4.76
C CYS A 33 7.76 1.77 -4.87
N TYR A 34 7.57 0.47 -5.08
CA TYR A 34 8.59 -0.43 -5.59
C TYR A 34 8.09 -1.02 -6.91
N PHE A 35 8.90 -0.87 -7.96
CA PHE A 35 8.58 -1.35 -9.30
C PHE A 35 9.39 -2.61 -9.63
N TYR A 36 8.72 -3.74 -9.84
CA TYR A 36 9.40 -4.99 -10.24
C TYR A 36 10.02 -4.91 -11.65
N GLU A 37 9.50 -4.04 -12.52
CA GLU A 37 10.00 -3.87 -13.88
C GLU A 37 11.44 -3.33 -13.91
N THR A 38 11.76 -2.43 -12.97
CA THR A 38 13.02 -1.68 -12.90
C THR A 38 13.87 -2.02 -11.67
N ASP A 39 13.33 -2.78 -10.71
CA ASP A 39 13.98 -3.07 -9.42
C ASP A 39 14.36 -1.79 -8.65
N THR A 40 13.42 -0.83 -8.62
CA THR A 40 13.63 0.49 -8.01
C THR A 40 12.59 0.81 -6.95
N TYR A 41 13.06 1.46 -5.89
CA TYR A 41 12.23 2.19 -4.94
C TYR A 41 12.16 3.66 -5.36
N GLU A 42 10.94 4.19 -5.51
CA GLU A 42 10.68 5.55 -5.95
C GLU A 42 9.59 6.17 -5.07
N SER A 43 9.73 7.44 -4.73
CA SER A 43 8.73 8.19 -3.95
C SER A 43 8.25 9.40 -4.74
N PHE A 44 6.95 9.68 -4.68
CA PHE A 44 6.30 10.77 -5.40
C PHE A 44 5.57 11.68 -4.44
N GLU A 45 5.85 12.99 -4.49
CA GLU A 45 5.05 13.99 -3.78
C GLU A 45 3.74 14.30 -4.54
N GLU A 46 2.81 14.99 -3.88
CA GLU A 46 1.52 15.40 -4.47
C GLU A 46 1.65 16.03 -5.87
N HIS A 47 2.64 16.91 -6.06
CA HIS A 47 2.88 17.58 -7.34
C HIS A 47 3.51 16.69 -8.43
N GLU A 48 3.94 15.48 -8.07
CA GLU A 48 4.60 14.53 -8.97
C GLU A 48 3.69 13.36 -9.38
N LEU A 49 2.52 13.24 -8.76
CA LEU A 49 1.63 12.09 -8.95
C LEU A 49 1.21 11.86 -10.41
N ALA A 50 1.12 12.92 -11.21
CA ALA A 50 0.85 12.82 -12.65
C ALA A 50 1.88 11.94 -13.40
N LYS A 51 3.13 11.85 -12.90
CA LYS A 51 4.17 10.97 -13.46
C LYS A 51 3.96 9.50 -13.08
N LEU A 52 3.30 9.23 -11.96
CA LEU A 52 3.06 7.89 -11.43
C LEU A 52 1.89 7.19 -12.15
N TRP A 53 0.83 7.91 -12.50
CA TRP A 53 -0.40 7.32 -13.06
C TRP A 53 -0.15 6.42 -14.27
N PRO A 54 0.62 6.83 -15.30
CA PRO A 54 0.87 5.96 -16.44
C PRO A 54 1.60 4.67 -16.05
N ARG A 55 2.46 4.69 -15.03
CA ARG A 55 3.15 3.47 -14.55
C ARG A 55 2.17 2.50 -13.92
N LEU A 56 1.22 2.99 -13.12
CA LEU A 56 0.19 2.16 -12.47
C LEU A 56 -0.85 1.63 -13.47
N GLU A 57 -1.22 2.40 -14.49
CA GLU A 57 -2.12 1.97 -15.56
C GLU A 57 -1.56 0.80 -16.39
N HIS A 58 -0.24 0.74 -16.53
CA HIS A 58 0.47 -0.33 -17.25
C HIS A 58 0.94 -1.47 -16.34
N ALA A 59 0.71 -1.37 -15.02
CA ALA A 59 1.09 -2.40 -14.06
C ALA A 59 0.25 -3.67 -14.25
N ASP A 60 0.86 -4.82 -13.93
CA ASP A 60 0.13 -6.10 -13.94
C ASP A 60 -0.85 -6.17 -12.78
N ARG A 61 -0.45 -5.66 -11.60
CA ARG A 61 -1.30 -5.39 -10.44
C ARG A 61 -0.62 -4.45 -9.43
N ILE A 62 -1.45 -3.85 -8.58
CA ILE A 62 -1.04 -3.05 -7.41
C ILE A 62 -1.08 -3.94 -6.16
N ILE A 63 0.02 -3.98 -5.40
CA ILE A 63 0.16 -4.75 -4.16
C ILE A 63 0.33 -3.76 -3.02
N GLY A 64 -0.38 -3.98 -1.91
CA GLY A 64 -0.16 -3.18 -0.71
C GLY A 64 -0.85 -3.75 0.53
N TYR A 65 -0.94 -2.94 1.58
CA TYR A 65 -1.51 -3.35 2.86
C TYR A 65 -2.63 -2.39 3.28
N ASN A 66 -3.89 -2.86 3.24
CA ASN A 66 -5.10 -2.03 3.42
C ASN A 66 -5.37 -1.03 2.27
N THR A 67 -4.78 -1.26 1.09
CA THR A 67 -4.93 -0.38 -0.07
C THR A 67 -6.37 -0.20 -0.54
N VAL A 68 -7.19 -1.25 -0.49
CA VAL A 68 -8.61 -1.16 -0.88
C VAL A 68 -9.41 -0.36 0.15
N GLY A 69 -9.03 -0.43 1.42
CA GLY A 69 -9.72 0.24 2.52
C GLY A 69 -9.28 1.68 2.76
N PHE A 70 -8.15 2.10 2.20
CA PHE A 70 -7.54 3.39 2.50
C PHE A 70 -6.81 4.03 1.31
N ASP A 71 -5.71 3.44 0.84
CA ASP A 71 -4.79 4.07 -0.13
C ASP A 71 -5.47 4.40 -1.46
N LEU A 72 -6.10 3.42 -2.11
CA LEU A 72 -6.73 3.60 -3.41
C LEU A 72 -7.91 4.59 -3.36
N PRO A 73 -8.79 4.56 -2.34
CA PRO A 73 -9.78 5.62 -2.13
C PRO A 73 -9.18 7.03 -2.03
N VAL A 74 -8.06 7.21 -1.33
CA VAL A 74 -7.40 8.53 -1.20
C VAL A 74 -6.72 8.92 -2.52
N MET A 75 -6.06 7.99 -3.20
CA MET A 75 -5.46 8.22 -4.53
C MET A 75 -6.49 8.64 -5.58
N ASN A 76 -7.72 8.13 -5.50
CA ASN A 76 -8.82 8.53 -6.38
C ASN A 76 -9.24 10.01 -6.21
N ASN A 77 -8.82 10.71 -5.15
CA ASN A 77 -9.01 12.17 -5.05
C ASN A 77 -8.16 12.93 -6.09
N TYR A 78 -7.14 12.28 -6.64
CA TYR A 78 -6.14 12.86 -7.55
C TYR A 78 -6.14 12.25 -8.95
N TYR A 79 -6.80 11.10 -9.12
CA TYR A 79 -6.80 10.35 -10.37
C TYR A 79 -8.16 10.44 -11.05
N GLY A 80 -8.18 10.70 -12.36
CA GLY A 80 -9.42 10.88 -13.12
C GLY A 80 -10.22 9.58 -13.34
N GLY A 81 -9.62 8.43 -13.07
CA GLY A 81 -10.27 7.11 -13.15
C GLY A 81 -10.58 6.55 -11.75
N ASN A 82 -10.58 5.22 -11.65
CA ASN A 82 -10.83 4.54 -10.38
C ASN A 82 -9.82 3.41 -10.16
N PHE A 83 -8.87 3.59 -9.24
CA PHE A 83 -7.88 2.56 -8.93
C PHE A 83 -8.47 1.29 -8.32
N LEU A 84 -9.67 1.32 -7.74
CA LEU A 84 -10.32 0.12 -7.23
C LEU A 84 -10.72 -0.86 -8.34
N THR A 85 -10.73 -0.43 -9.60
CA THR A 85 -10.97 -1.31 -10.76
C THR A 85 -9.68 -1.93 -11.31
N PHE A 86 -8.52 -1.59 -10.75
CA PHE A 86 -7.24 -2.11 -11.21
C PHE A 86 -7.00 -3.48 -10.56
N PRO A 87 -6.30 -4.40 -11.24
CA PRO A 87 -5.87 -5.64 -10.62
C PRO A 87 -5.06 -5.32 -9.37
N GLY A 88 -5.43 -5.94 -8.25
CA GLY A 88 -4.83 -5.61 -6.96
C GLY A 88 -4.76 -6.79 -5.99
N LEU A 89 -3.77 -6.73 -5.10
CA LEU A 89 -3.63 -7.60 -3.95
C LEU A 89 -3.51 -6.73 -2.69
N ASP A 90 -4.57 -6.71 -1.88
CA ASP A 90 -4.55 -6.14 -0.54
C ASP A 90 -4.28 -7.24 0.47
N ILE A 91 -3.08 -7.24 1.05
CA ILE A 91 -2.64 -8.28 2.00
C ILE A 91 -3.52 -8.29 3.25
N LEU A 92 -3.97 -7.13 3.74
CA LEU A 92 -4.84 -7.08 4.91
C LEU A 92 -6.22 -7.67 4.60
N ALA A 93 -6.73 -7.44 3.40
CA ALA A 93 -8.00 -8.02 2.96
C ALA A 93 -7.92 -9.56 2.91
N GLU A 94 -6.84 -10.13 2.38
CA GLU A 94 -6.65 -11.58 2.34
C GLU A 94 -6.43 -12.18 3.75
N ILE A 95 -5.69 -11.48 4.63
CA ILE A 95 -5.57 -11.88 6.05
C ILE A 95 -6.94 -11.90 6.72
N HIS A 96 -7.73 -10.85 6.55
CA HIS A 96 -9.07 -10.76 7.13
C HIS A 96 -9.98 -11.87 6.60
N LYS A 97 -9.89 -12.20 5.31
CA LYS A 97 -10.61 -13.33 4.71
C LYS A 97 -10.18 -14.67 5.31
N SER A 98 -8.89 -14.86 5.60
CA SER A 98 -8.38 -16.11 6.19
C SER A 98 -8.68 -16.26 7.68
N LEU A 99 -8.65 -15.17 8.46
CA LEU A 99 -8.70 -15.22 9.93
C LEU A 99 -10.01 -14.72 10.53
N GLY A 100 -10.78 -13.91 9.79
CA GLY A 100 -11.96 -13.21 10.29
C GLY A 100 -11.65 -11.97 11.14
N PHE A 101 -10.38 -11.57 11.25
CA PHE A 101 -9.95 -10.35 11.93
C PHE A 101 -8.72 -9.74 11.26
N ARG A 102 -8.49 -8.45 11.51
CA ARG A 102 -7.39 -7.67 10.93
C ARG A 102 -6.15 -7.75 11.82
N LEU A 103 -4.98 -7.66 11.19
CA LEU A 103 -3.67 -7.54 11.84
C LEU A 103 -2.97 -6.27 11.37
N LYS A 104 -1.98 -5.79 12.12
CA LYS A 104 -1.13 -4.69 11.65
C LYS A 104 -0.01 -5.25 10.77
N LEU A 105 0.45 -4.45 9.81
CA LEU A 105 1.58 -4.82 8.96
C LEU A 105 2.81 -5.19 9.80
N ASP A 106 3.12 -4.41 10.84
CA ASP A 106 4.29 -4.66 11.70
C ASP A 106 4.20 -6.01 12.43
N ASP A 107 3.04 -6.38 12.96
CA ASP A 107 2.83 -7.67 13.64
C ASP A 107 3.02 -8.84 12.67
N VAL A 108 2.50 -8.70 11.45
CA VAL A 108 2.64 -9.71 10.39
C VAL A 108 4.08 -9.81 9.91
N ALA A 109 4.74 -8.67 9.70
CA ALA A 109 6.13 -8.61 9.26
C ALA A 109 7.08 -9.22 10.31
N ALA A 110 6.85 -8.92 11.59
CA ALA A 110 7.62 -9.46 12.70
C ALA A 110 7.54 -10.99 12.74
N ALA A 111 6.33 -11.54 12.61
CA ALA A 111 6.12 -12.98 12.63
C ALA A 111 6.55 -13.68 11.32
N THR A 112 6.47 -12.98 10.18
CA THR A 112 6.72 -13.56 8.86
C THR A 112 8.20 -13.49 8.48
N VAL A 113 8.77 -12.29 8.47
CA VAL A 113 10.12 -12.00 7.98
C VAL A 113 11.09 -11.56 9.10
N GLY A 114 10.65 -11.57 10.37
CA GLY A 114 11.50 -11.25 11.52
C GLY A 114 11.84 -9.76 11.67
N THR A 115 11.15 -8.89 10.92
CA THR A 115 11.41 -7.45 10.92
C THR A 115 10.36 -6.74 11.78
N ARG A 116 10.79 -5.99 12.80
CA ARG A 116 9.94 -5.04 13.54
C ARG A 116 10.36 -3.63 13.18
N LYS A 117 9.39 -2.73 13.02
CA LYS A 117 9.63 -1.29 12.92
C LYS A 117 9.57 -0.62 14.29
N SER A 118 10.14 0.58 14.34
CA SER A 118 10.07 1.49 15.50
C SER A 118 9.26 2.76 15.20
N GLY A 119 8.44 2.77 14.15
CA GLY A 119 7.72 3.96 13.68
C GLY A 119 6.21 3.87 13.87
N HIS A 120 5.57 5.03 14.01
CA HIS A 120 4.12 5.17 14.16
C HIS A 120 3.59 6.07 13.04
N GLY A 121 2.56 5.64 12.30
CA GLY A 121 2.01 6.39 11.15
C GLY A 121 1.49 7.81 11.48
N LEU A 122 1.20 8.12 12.75
CA LEU A 122 0.86 9.50 13.15
C LEU A 122 2.04 10.48 13.00
N GLN A 123 3.27 9.97 12.96
CA GLN A 123 4.47 10.78 12.86
C GLN A 123 4.63 11.44 11.49
N ALA A 124 4.11 10.82 10.42
CA ALA A 124 4.21 11.36 9.05
C ALA A 124 3.46 12.69 8.90
N VAL A 125 2.28 12.82 9.51
CA VAL A 125 1.50 14.07 9.51
C VAL A 125 2.21 15.17 10.32
N GLU A 126 2.89 14.82 11.40
CA GLU A 126 3.70 15.77 12.17
C GLU A 126 4.89 16.27 11.37
N TRP A 127 5.62 15.38 10.70
CA TRP A 127 6.71 15.75 9.79
C TRP A 127 6.23 16.61 8.63
N TRP A 128 5.03 16.35 8.10
CA TRP A 128 4.44 17.19 7.06
C TRP A 128 4.24 18.63 7.54
N LYS A 129 3.67 18.81 8.74
CA LYS A 129 3.50 20.14 9.35
C LYS A 129 4.82 20.86 9.62
N GLN A 130 5.90 20.09 9.82
CA GLN A 130 7.25 20.61 10.04
C GLN A 130 8.04 20.82 8.73
N GLY A 131 7.49 20.43 7.57
CA GLY A 131 8.18 20.48 6.28
C GLY A 131 9.29 19.43 6.12
N GLU A 132 9.31 18.39 6.94
CA GLU A 132 10.34 17.35 6.94
C GLU A 132 10.05 16.24 5.91
N ILE A 133 9.89 16.62 4.64
CA ILE A 133 9.42 15.73 3.56
C ILE A 133 10.31 14.50 3.37
N GLN A 134 11.64 14.64 3.54
CA GLN A 134 12.55 13.51 3.38
C GLN A 134 12.26 12.38 4.38
N LYS A 135 11.87 12.71 5.63
CA LYS A 135 11.52 11.70 6.63
C LYS A 135 10.26 10.93 6.24
N ILE A 136 9.28 11.62 5.65
CA ILE A 136 8.05 11.01 5.14
C ILE A 136 8.38 10.06 3.99
N LYS A 137 9.24 10.48 3.05
CA LYS A 137 9.70 9.62 1.94
C LYS A 137 10.41 8.38 2.44
N ASP A 138 11.37 8.54 3.35
CA ASP A 138 12.14 7.42 3.90
C ASP A 138 11.24 6.43 4.65
N TYR A 139 10.28 6.94 5.43
CA TYR A 139 9.31 6.14 6.15
C TYR A 139 8.38 5.38 5.20
N CYS A 140 7.77 6.06 4.23
CA CYS A 140 6.87 5.44 3.25
C CYS A 140 7.59 4.36 2.41
N LEU A 141 8.84 4.62 1.99
CA LEU A 141 9.64 3.61 1.28
C LEU A 141 10.02 2.41 2.16
N GLN A 142 10.21 2.63 3.47
CA GLN A 142 10.38 1.54 4.43
C GLN A 142 9.10 0.69 4.54
N ASP A 143 7.92 1.31 4.49
CA ASP A 143 6.63 0.63 4.49
C ASP A 143 6.41 -0.20 3.23
N VAL A 144 6.73 0.34 2.07
CA VAL A 144 6.77 -0.39 0.81
C VAL A 144 7.73 -1.57 0.87
N LYS A 145 8.94 -1.38 1.41
CA LYS A 145 9.94 -2.45 1.53
C LYS A 145 9.43 -3.60 2.40
N VAL A 146 8.87 -3.31 3.56
CA VAL A 146 8.32 -4.35 4.44
C VAL A 146 7.14 -5.05 3.78
N THR A 147 6.28 -4.31 3.11
CA THR A 147 5.15 -4.89 2.35
C THR A 147 5.64 -5.82 1.24
N LYS A 148 6.68 -5.42 0.50
CA LYS A 148 7.34 -6.27 -0.52
C LYS A 148 7.92 -7.53 0.11
N ASP A 149 8.66 -7.42 1.20
CA ASP A 149 9.30 -8.57 1.85
C ASP A 149 8.26 -9.58 2.38
N VAL A 150 7.15 -9.08 2.95
CA VAL A 150 6.00 -9.90 3.36
C VAL A 150 5.35 -10.58 2.16
N TYR A 151 5.11 -9.84 1.08
CA TYR A 151 4.54 -10.37 -0.15
C TYR A 151 5.42 -11.46 -0.78
N GLU A 152 6.72 -11.22 -0.93
CA GLU A 152 7.66 -12.19 -1.52
C GLU A 152 7.79 -13.46 -0.67
N TYR A 153 7.81 -13.32 0.66
CA TYR A 153 7.75 -14.47 1.56
C TYR A 153 6.45 -15.26 1.33
N GLY A 154 5.31 -14.57 1.32
CA GLY A 154 4.01 -15.18 1.11
C GLY A 154 3.90 -15.90 -0.23
N LEU A 155 4.39 -15.29 -1.30
CA LEU A 155 4.43 -15.88 -2.63
C LEU A 155 5.29 -17.15 -2.67
N LYS A 156 6.44 -17.15 -1.97
CA LYS A 156 7.36 -18.29 -1.91
C LYS A 156 6.81 -19.46 -1.10
N TYR A 157 6.14 -19.20 0.02
CA TYR A 157 5.74 -20.24 0.98
C TYR A 157 4.23 -20.52 1.01
N GLY A 158 3.41 -19.76 0.29
CA GLY A 158 1.95 -19.88 0.26
C GLY A 158 1.25 -19.45 1.56
N ALA A 159 1.98 -18.85 2.50
CA ALA A 159 1.47 -18.45 3.80
C ALA A 159 2.29 -17.31 4.41
N LEU A 160 1.62 -16.51 5.25
CA LEU A 160 2.22 -15.56 6.17
C LEU A 160 2.20 -16.11 7.60
N ALA A 161 2.64 -15.33 8.58
CA ALA A 161 2.54 -15.69 9.98
C ALA A 161 2.07 -14.53 10.85
N TYR A 162 1.53 -14.86 12.01
CA TYR A 162 1.25 -13.94 13.11
C TYR A 162 1.52 -14.60 14.47
N GLU A 163 1.63 -13.78 15.51
CA GLU A 163 1.69 -14.23 16.89
C GLU A 163 0.28 -14.21 17.50
N ASP A 164 -0.16 -15.34 18.06
CA ASP A 164 -1.44 -15.40 18.77
C ASP A 164 -1.34 -14.77 20.17
N ARG A 165 -2.49 -14.68 20.86
CA ARG A 165 -2.56 -14.06 22.21
C ARG A 165 -1.73 -14.79 23.27
N LEU A 166 -1.28 -16.01 23.00
CA LEU A 166 -0.46 -16.83 23.90
C LEU A 166 1.03 -16.78 23.53
N GLY A 167 1.42 -15.95 22.55
CA GLY A 167 2.79 -15.86 22.05
C GLY A 167 3.14 -16.94 21.03
N GLY A 168 2.16 -17.73 20.56
CA GLY A 168 2.37 -18.80 19.61
C GLY A 168 2.41 -18.28 18.18
N ARG A 169 3.48 -18.60 17.43
CA ARG A 169 3.53 -18.31 15.98
C ARG A 169 2.57 -19.23 15.22
N LYS A 170 1.65 -18.66 14.45
CA LYS A 170 0.66 -19.36 13.62
C LYS A 170 0.80 -18.96 12.16
N ALA A 171 0.57 -19.90 11.26
CA ALA A 171 0.55 -19.64 9.82
C ALA A 171 -0.81 -19.07 9.39
N ILE A 172 -0.79 -18.18 8.39
CA ILE A 172 -1.96 -17.61 7.73
C ILE A 172 -1.89 -18.04 6.26
N PRO A 173 -2.71 -18.99 5.81
CA PRO A 173 -2.83 -19.30 4.39
C PRO A 173 -3.34 -18.07 3.63
N ILE A 174 -2.64 -17.66 2.58
CA ILE A 174 -3.01 -16.49 1.77
C ILE A 174 -2.99 -16.87 0.30
N ASP A 175 -4.02 -16.44 -0.44
CA ASP A 175 -4.08 -16.58 -1.89
C ASP A 175 -3.38 -15.39 -2.55
N PHE A 176 -2.17 -15.62 -3.07
CA PHE A 176 -1.38 -14.62 -3.80
C PHE A 176 -1.62 -14.64 -5.31
N ALA A 177 -2.47 -15.55 -5.81
CA ALA A 177 -2.69 -15.68 -7.24
C ALA A 177 -3.29 -14.39 -7.82
N PRO A 178 -2.84 -13.94 -9.01
CA PRO A 178 -3.49 -12.84 -9.71
C PRO A 178 -4.96 -13.19 -9.96
N LYS A 179 -5.87 -12.38 -9.41
CA LYS A 179 -7.29 -12.49 -9.73
C LYS A 179 -7.48 -11.92 -11.13
N VAL A 180 -7.98 -12.74 -12.05
CA VAL A 180 -8.32 -12.27 -13.40
C VAL A 180 -9.42 -11.22 -13.25
N GLN A 181 -9.08 -9.96 -13.45
CA GLN A 181 -10.05 -8.90 -13.68
C GLN A 181 -10.06 -8.62 -15.18
N GLU A 182 -11.25 -8.62 -15.79
CA GLU A 182 -11.38 -8.17 -17.17
C GLU A 182 -10.89 -6.71 -17.24
N LYS A 183 -9.84 -6.46 -18.03
CA LYS A 183 -9.39 -5.09 -18.28
C LYS A 183 -10.52 -4.35 -18.97
N VAL A 184 -11.23 -3.49 -18.24
CA VAL A 184 -12.12 -2.50 -18.83
C VAL A 184 -11.23 -1.59 -19.67
N ALA A 185 -11.53 -1.51 -20.98
CA ALA A 185 -10.77 -0.66 -21.88
C ALA A 185 -10.77 0.78 -21.34
N ILE A 186 -9.61 1.25 -20.90
CA ILE A 186 -9.43 2.62 -20.41
C ILE A 186 -9.51 3.50 -21.66
N ASN A 187 -10.65 4.16 -21.87
CA ASN A 187 -10.74 5.25 -22.83
C ASN A 187 -9.87 6.37 -22.27
N LEU A 188 -8.73 6.63 -22.92
CA LEU A 188 -7.83 7.74 -22.61
C LEU A 188 -8.61 9.06 -22.70
N THR A 189 -9.00 9.60 -21.56
CA THR A 189 -9.56 10.96 -21.50
C THR A 189 -8.39 11.92 -21.63
N MET A 190 -8.30 12.59 -22.77
CA MET A 190 -7.37 13.68 -23.05
C MET A 190 -7.44 14.77 -21.97
N GLY A 191 -6.27 15.28 -21.60
CA GLY A 191 -6.11 16.30 -20.58
C GLY A 191 -6.80 17.63 -20.91
N PHE A 192 -7.11 18.36 -19.83
CA PHE A 192 -7.20 19.81 -19.79
C PHE A 192 -6.38 20.29 -18.58
#